data_AF-A0A7G1G6B7-F1
#
_entry.id   AF-A0A7G1G6B7-F1
#
_cell.length_a   1.000
_cell.length_b   1.000
_cell.length_c   1.000
_cell.angle_alpha   90.00
_cell.angle_beta   90.00
_cell.angle_gamma   90.00
#
_symmetry.space_group_name_H-M   'P 1'
#
loop_
_entity.id
_entity.type
_entity.pdbx_description
1 polymer ?
#
loop_
_entity_poly.entity_id
_entity_poly.type
_entity_poly.pdbx_seq_one_letter_code
_entity_poly.pdbx_strand_id
1 'polypeptide(L)'
;MSINYTDKEQQIINTLMSFTFLWELHNLKFLESKCYADLKFKDRFVHEQIKSIGIMNNGMIPVILYMMLIIPKELFDNTKYSENFKEINKQISNLKNIEIIKSTYKSDEKNINYIRHFRNAVAHMNIKCEKTVVVFEDKNKKENFKIEVSYKALGEIVGFFYKFYAELIEEYKEKYKNKQ
;
A
#
# COMPACT_ATOMS: atom_id res chain seq x y z
N MET A 1 -14.60 -3.05 -28.48
CA MET A 1 -14.68 -4.31 -27.71
C MET A 1 -14.21 -4.01 -26.30
N SER A 2 -15.00 -4.32 -25.27
CA SER A 2 -14.52 -4.24 -23.88
C SER A 2 -13.45 -5.32 -23.68
N ILE A 3 -12.27 -4.94 -23.19
CA ILE A 3 -11.27 -5.92 -22.77
C ILE A 3 -11.85 -6.64 -21.55
N ASN A 4 -12.07 -7.94 -21.67
CA ASN A 4 -12.56 -8.76 -20.56
C ASN A 4 -11.35 -9.34 -19.80
N TYR A 5 -10.88 -8.61 -18.80
CA TYR A 5 -9.91 -9.10 -17.82
C TYR A 5 -10.53 -10.22 -16.98
N THR A 6 -9.70 -11.13 -16.47
CA THR A 6 -10.14 -12.08 -15.43
C THR A 6 -10.44 -11.34 -14.11
N ASP A 7 -11.25 -11.93 -13.23
CA ASP A 7 -11.59 -11.31 -11.93
C ASP A 7 -10.36 -10.92 -11.12
N LYS A 8 -9.30 -11.73 -11.17
CA LYS A 8 -8.03 -11.45 -10.47
C LYS A 8 -7.29 -10.27 -11.07
N GLU A 9 -7.19 -10.21 -12.40
CA GLU A 9 -6.59 -9.08 -13.10
C GLU A 9 -7.39 -7.79 -12.85
N GLN A 10 -8.72 -7.87 -12.85
CA GLN A 10 -9.60 -6.75 -12.55
C GLN A 10 -9.40 -6.23 -11.12
N GLN A 11 -9.24 -7.13 -10.14
CA GLN A 11 -8.96 -6.76 -8.75
C GLN A 11 -7.64 -5.98 -8.63
N ILE A 12 -6.59 -6.44 -9.31
CA ILE A 12 -5.27 -5.80 -9.33
C ILE A 12 -5.34 -4.42 -10.00
N ILE A 13 -6.04 -4.34 -11.15
CA ILE A 13 -6.27 -3.08 -11.86
C ILE A 13 -6.99 -2.09 -10.94
N ASN A 14 -8.08 -2.53 -10.29
CA ASN A 14 -8.86 -1.69 -9.38
C ASN A 14 -8.04 -1.21 -8.18
N THR A 15 -7.14 -2.05 -7.63
CA THR A 15 -6.19 -1.64 -6.59
C THR A 15 -5.31 -0.47 -7.04
N LEU A 16 -4.65 -0.58 -8.20
CA LEU A 16 -3.77 0.51 -8.67
C LEU A 16 -4.57 1.76 -9.03
N MET A 17 -5.72 1.61 -9.69
CA MET A 17 -6.55 2.75 -10.09
C MET A 17 -7.10 3.49 -8.89
N SER A 18 -7.52 2.79 -7.84
CA SER A 18 -8.04 3.42 -6.62
C SER A 18 -6.97 4.24 -5.91
N PHE A 19 -5.77 3.67 -5.75
CA PHE A 19 -4.63 4.39 -5.19
C PHE A 19 -4.24 5.60 -6.05
N THR A 20 -4.08 5.39 -7.36
CA THR A 20 -3.68 6.45 -8.30
C THR A 20 -4.68 7.59 -8.30
N PHE A 21 -5.98 7.29 -8.29
CA PHE A 21 -7.01 8.32 -8.24
C PHE A 21 -6.92 9.17 -6.96
N LEU A 22 -6.77 8.55 -5.80
CA LEU A 22 -6.57 9.29 -4.54
C LEU A 22 -5.30 10.15 -4.58
N TRP A 23 -4.21 9.60 -5.13
CA TRP A 23 -2.94 10.29 -5.27
C TRP A 23 -3.03 11.51 -6.17
N GLU A 24 -3.68 11.38 -7.32
CA GLU A 24 -3.94 12.48 -8.25
C GLU A 24 -4.83 13.56 -7.61
N LEU A 25 -5.91 13.18 -6.93
CA LEU A 25 -6.76 14.16 -6.22
C LEU A 25 -5.95 14.95 -5.17
N HIS A 26 -5.02 14.29 -4.48
CA HIS A 26 -4.12 14.97 -3.54
C HIS A 26 -3.18 15.94 -4.26
N ASN A 27 -2.47 15.50 -5.29
CA ASN A 27 -1.48 16.30 -6.01
C ASN A 27 -2.11 17.48 -6.76
N LEU A 28 -3.30 17.27 -7.33
CA LEU A 28 -4.09 18.30 -7.99
C LEU A 28 -4.77 19.26 -7.00
N LYS A 29 -4.53 19.10 -5.69
CA LYS A 29 -5.12 19.91 -4.63
C LYS A 29 -6.63 19.99 -4.73
N PHE A 30 -7.28 18.85 -5.01
CA PHE A 30 -8.73 18.78 -5.24
C PHE A 30 -9.54 19.44 -4.11
N LEU A 31 -9.13 19.27 -2.85
CA LEU A 31 -9.80 19.87 -1.69
C LEU A 31 -9.72 21.40 -1.62
N GLU A 32 -8.78 22.01 -2.35
CA GLU A 32 -8.66 23.47 -2.52
C GLU A 32 -9.46 23.99 -3.73
N SER A 33 -9.97 23.09 -4.57
CA SER A 33 -10.66 23.46 -5.81
C SER A 33 -12.09 23.97 -5.55
N LYS A 34 -12.58 24.78 -6.50
CA LYS A 34 -14.00 25.16 -6.55
C LYS A 34 -14.92 23.94 -6.68
N CYS A 35 -14.49 22.92 -7.43
CA CYS A 35 -15.26 21.69 -7.61
C CYS A 35 -15.58 21.02 -6.27
N TYR A 36 -14.60 20.90 -5.37
CA TYR A 36 -14.82 20.37 -4.04
C TYR A 36 -15.68 21.28 -3.15
N ALA A 37 -15.47 22.60 -3.23
CA ALA A 37 -16.25 23.58 -2.46
C ALA A 37 -17.75 23.54 -2.82
N ASP A 38 -18.07 23.28 -4.09
CA ASP A 38 -19.45 23.23 -4.59
C ASP A 38 -20.16 21.88 -4.30
N LEU A 39 -19.45 20.87 -3.75
CA LEU A 39 -20.06 19.58 -3.39
C LEU A 39 -21.05 19.75 -2.23
N LYS A 40 -22.26 19.20 -2.41
CA LYS A 40 -23.32 19.22 -1.40
C LYS A 40 -23.28 17.95 -0.55
N PHE A 41 -22.46 17.97 0.50
CA PHE A 41 -22.46 16.90 1.50
C PHE A 41 -23.71 16.99 2.37
N LYS A 42 -24.29 15.84 2.72
CA LYS A 42 -25.38 15.77 3.70
C LYS A 42 -24.93 16.25 5.08
N ASP A 43 -23.69 15.94 5.44
CA ASP A 43 -23.06 16.36 6.69
C ASP A 43 -21.99 17.43 6.39
N ARG A 44 -22.27 18.66 6.83
CA ARG A 44 -21.39 19.81 6.62
C ARG A 44 -20.11 19.71 7.46
N PHE A 45 -20.19 19.14 8.67
CA PHE A 45 -19.01 18.95 9.50
C PHE A 45 -18.01 18.03 8.80
N VAL A 46 -18.49 16.92 8.21
CA VAL A 46 -17.63 16.01 7.42
C VAL A 46 -16.98 16.71 6.23
N HIS A 47 -17.72 17.54 5.49
CA HIS A 47 -17.19 18.32 4.36
C HIS A 47 -16.05 19.24 4.79
N GLU A 48 -16.23 19.99 5.88
CA GLU A 48 -15.22 20.90 6.40
C GLU A 48 -14.00 20.15 6.96
N GLN A 49 -14.22 19.03 7.67
CA GLN A 49 -13.14 18.23 8.24
C GLN A 49 -12.28 17.53 7.18
N ILE A 50 -12.87 16.99 6.11
CA ILE A 50 -12.10 16.36 5.02
C ILE A 50 -11.11 17.35 4.42
N LYS A 51 -11.53 18.62 4.22
CA LYS A 51 -10.64 19.68 3.73
C LYS A 51 -9.45 19.91 4.65
N SER A 52 -9.70 19.98 5.96
CA SER A 52 -8.69 20.22 6.99
C SER A 52 -7.69 19.07 7.13
N ILE A 53 -8.20 17.84 7.16
CA ILE A 53 -7.39 16.62 7.39
C ILE A 53 -6.60 16.24 6.13
N GLY A 54 -7.14 16.51 4.93
CA GLY A 54 -6.51 16.17 3.66
C GLY A 54 -6.79 14.74 3.19
N ILE A 55 -6.51 14.47 1.91
CA ILE A 55 -6.72 13.14 1.30
C ILE A 55 -5.69 12.13 1.80
N MET A 56 -4.39 12.41 1.62
CA MET A 56 -3.30 11.50 2.00
C MET A 56 -2.87 11.68 3.47
N ASN A 57 -3.83 11.57 4.38
CA ASN A 57 -3.60 11.71 5.82
C ASN A 57 -3.21 10.37 6.49
N ASN A 58 -2.80 10.40 7.76
CA ASN A 58 -2.37 9.22 8.51
C ASN A 58 -3.43 8.09 8.58
N GLY A 59 -4.71 8.44 8.59
CA GLY A 59 -5.81 7.46 8.56
C GLY A 59 -5.89 6.67 7.25
N MET A 60 -5.31 7.19 6.16
CA MET A 60 -5.25 6.50 4.87
C MET A 60 -4.11 5.49 4.76
N ILE A 61 -3.11 5.55 5.64
CA ILE A 61 -1.97 4.60 5.63
C ILE A 61 -2.44 3.14 5.71
N PRO A 62 -3.24 2.72 6.72
CA PRO A 62 -3.74 1.35 6.77
C PRO A 62 -4.59 0.99 5.54
N VAL A 63 -5.38 1.94 5.02
CA VAL A 63 -6.27 1.72 3.87
C VAL A 63 -5.47 1.47 2.58
N ILE A 64 -4.46 2.30 2.30
CA ILE A 64 -3.57 2.17 1.14
C ILE A 64 -2.78 0.86 1.22
N LEU A 65 -2.18 0.57 2.38
CA LEU A 65 -1.44 -0.67 2.56
C LEU A 65 -2.34 -1.90 2.49
N TYR A 66 -3.59 -1.81 2.95
CA TYR A 66 -4.55 -2.89 2.80
C TYR A 66 -4.86 -3.17 1.32
N MET A 67 -5.09 -2.11 0.53
CA MET A 67 -5.27 -2.24 -0.91
C MET A 67 -4.06 -2.88 -1.60
N MET A 68 -2.84 -2.51 -1.20
CA MET A 68 -1.61 -2.97 -1.84
C MET A 68 -1.09 -4.33 -1.33
N LEU A 69 -1.41 -4.74 -0.11
CA LEU A 69 -0.81 -5.93 0.52
C LEU A 69 -1.82 -7.03 0.85
N ILE A 70 -3.10 -6.68 1.09
CA ILE A 70 -4.11 -7.63 1.58
C ILE A 70 -5.08 -8.03 0.49
N ILE A 71 -5.63 -7.06 -0.25
CA ILE A 71 -6.59 -7.34 -1.32
C ILE A 71 -6.01 -8.32 -2.34
N PRO A 72 -4.81 -8.10 -2.91
CA PRO A 72 -4.20 -9.02 -3.86
C PRO A 72 -3.31 -10.07 -3.16
N LYS A 73 -3.73 -10.62 -2.01
CA LYS A 73 -2.93 -11.58 -1.24
C LYS A 73 -2.38 -12.74 -2.07
N GLU A 74 -3.15 -13.19 -3.06
CA GLU A 74 -2.80 -14.31 -3.94
C GLU A 74 -1.57 -14.02 -4.80
N LEU A 75 -1.25 -12.75 -5.07
CA LEU A 75 -0.02 -12.39 -5.77
C LEU A 75 1.21 -12.82 -4.97
N PHE A 76 1.20 -12.57 -3.66
CA PHE A 76 2.31 -12.89 -2.77
C PHE A 76 2.54 -14.40 -2.61
N ASP A 77 1.51 -15.20 -2.83
CA ASP A 77 1.59 -16.67 -2.78
C ASP A 77 1.88 -17.27 -4.17
N ASN A 78 1.86 -16.46 -5.23
CA ASN A 78 2.10 -16.91 -6.60
C ASN A 78 3.60 -16.97 -6.92
N THR A 79 4.08 -18.16 -7.26
CA THR A 79 5.49 -18.42 -7.57
C THR A 79 6.02 -17.60 -8.75
N LYS A 80 5.16 -17.19 -9.70
CA LYS A 80 5.53 -16.33 -10.84
C LYS A 80 6.16 -15.00 -10.38
N TYR A 81 5.66 -14.42 -9.29
CA TYR A 81 6.08 -13.09 -8.82
C TYR A 81 7.05 -13.16 -7.63
N SER A 82 7.53 -14.36 -7.27
CA SER A 82 8.37 -14.56 -6.10
C SER A 82 9.68 -13.76 -6.14
N GLU A 83 10.30 -13.64 -7.32
CA GLU A 83 11.52 -12.81 -7.49
C GLU A 83 11.23 -11.31 -7.36
N ASN A 84 10.09 -10.82 -7.86
CA ASN A 84 9.69 -9.42 -7.66
C ASN A 84 9.55 -9.10 -6.17
N PHE A 85 8.93 -10.00 -5.38
CA PHE A 85 8.79 -9.78 -3.95
C PHE A 85 10.09 -9.93 -3.18
N LYS A 86 11.02 -10.81 -3.60
CA LYS A 86 12.37 -10.85 -3.04
C LYS A 86 13.12 -9.54 -3.28
N GLU A 87 13.00 -8.98 -4.48
CA GLU A 87 13.62 -7.70 -4.82
C GLU A 87 12.99 -6.55 -4.02
N ILE A 88 11.66 -6.45 -3.93
CA ILE A 88 11.00 -5.44 -3.09
C ILE A 88 11.45 -5.60 -1.63
N ASN A 89 11.50 -6.82 -1.11
CA ASN A 89 11.95 -7.07 0.26
C ASN A 89 13.41 -6.62 0.50
N LYS A 90 14.29 -6.81 -0.49
CA LYS A 90 15.68 -6.32 -0.48
C LYS A 90 15.75 -4.79 -0.60
N GLN A 91 14.90 -4.17 -1.39
CA GLN A 91 14.81 -2.71 -1.49
C GLN A 91 14.41 -2.11 -0.14
N ILE A 92 13.41 -2.72 0.53
CA ILE A 92 13.00 -2.33 1.88
C ILE A 92 14.17 -2.47 2.85
N SER A 93 14.90 -3.59 2.84
CA SER A 93 16.02 -3.81 3.77
C SER A 93 17.15 -2.80 3.62
N ASN A 94 17.27 -2.16 2.46
CA ASN A 94 18.31 -1.17 2.16
C ASN A 94 17.90 0.27 2.49
N LEU A 95 16.66 0.49 2.95
CA LEU A 95 16.20 1.82 3.35
C LEU A 95 16.94 2.29 4.61
N LYS A 96 17.41 3.54 4.60
CA LYS A 96 18.13 4.13 5.75
C LYS A 96 17.22 4.58 6.91
N ASN A 97 15.93 4.79 6.64
CA ASN A 97 15.00 5.39 7.60
C ASN A 97 13.94 4.38 8.08
N ILE A 98 14.38 3.14 8.27
CA ILE A 98 13.64 2.07 8.94
C ILE A 98 14.47 1.56 10.13
N GLU A 99 13.81 1.27 11.24
CA GLU A 99 14.46 0.77 12.45
C GLU A 99 13.71 -0.44 12.99
N ILE A 100 14.37 -1.60 13.03
CA ILE A 100 13.80 -2.81 13.63
C ILE A 100 14.01 -2.73 15.13
N ILE A 101 12.92 -2.51 15.86
CA ILE A 101 12.92 -2.44 17.32
C ILE A 101 13.02 -3.84 17.92
N LYS A 102 12.37 -4.83 17.30
CA LYS A 102 12.35 -6.21 17.79
C LYS A 102 12.01 -7.18 16.66
N SER A 103 12.70 -8.33 16.61
CA SER A 103 12.18 -9.54 16.00
C SER A 103 12.53 -10.75 16.87
N THR A 104 11.56 -11.61 17.13
CA THR A 104 11.77 -12.92 17.76
C THR A 104 11.37 -14.07 16.85
N TYR A 105 11.11 -13.78 15.57
CA TYR A 105 10.72 -14.79 14.59
C TYR A 105 11.96 -15.58 14.15
N LYS A 106 11.94 -16.91 14.33
CA LYS A 106 13.07 -17.75 13.89
C LYS A 106 13.31 -17.70 12.38
N SER A 107 12.24 -17.48 11.60
CA SER A 107 12.34 -17.32 10.14
C SER A 107 13.19 -16.13 9.71
N ASP A 108 13.39 -15.16 10.61
CA ASP A 108 14.05 -13.90 10.29
C ASP A 108 15.56 -13.95 10.55
N GLU A 109 16.08 -15.04 11.13
CA GLU A 109 17.50 -15.18 11.51
C GLU A 109 18.47 -14.91 10.35
N LYS A 110 18.09 -15.33 9.13
CA LYS A 110 18.90 -15.09 7.94
C LYS A 110 18.54 -13.81 7.21
N ASN A 111 17.24 -13.57 7.03
CA ASN A 111 16.69 -12.43 6.31
C ASN A 111 15.28 -12.15 6.81
N ILE A 112 14.99 -10.90 7.17
CA ILE A 112 13.64 -10.48 7.55
C ILE A 112 12.74 -10.41 6.31
N ASN A 113 11.54 -10.96 6.42
CA ASN A 113 10.50 -10.79 5.41
C ASN A 113 9.58 -9.61 5.81
N TYR A 114 9.99 -8.41 5.43
CA TYR A 114 9.28 -7.16 5.72
C TYR A 114 7.87 -7.16 5.13
N ILE A 115 7.70 -7.68 3.91
CA ILE A 115 6.41 -7.73 3.23
C ILE A 115 5.41 -8.54 4.07
N ARG A 116 5.82 -9.71 4.57
CA ARG A 116 5.00 -10.55 5.46
C ARG A 116 4.61 -9.79 6.73
N HIS A 117 5.57 -9.14 7.38
CA HIS A 117 5.31 -8.41 8.63
C HIS A 117 4.38 -7.21 8.43
N PHE A 118 4.61 -6.40 7.39
CA PHE A 118 3.71 -5.30 7.07
C PHE A 118 2.30 -5.81 6.76
N ARG A 119 2.18 -6.88 5.97
CA ARG A 119 0.89 -7.51 5.66
C ARG A 119 0.17 -7.96 6.94
N ASN A 120 0.86 -8.64 7.84
CA ASN A 120 0.27 -9.09 9.11
C ASN A 120 -0.13 -7.92 10.02
N ALA A 121 0.72 -6.90 10.14
CA ALA A 121 0.42 -5.71 10.92
C ALA A 121 -0.82 -4.99 10.38
N VAL A 122 -0.93 -4.83 9.06
CA VAL A 122 -2.10 -4.24 8.39
C VAL A 122 -3.35 -5.09 8.58
N ALA A 123 -3.26 -6.42 8.38
CA ALA A 123 -4.38 -7.33 8.52
C ALA A 123 -5.01 -7.29 9.92
N HIS A 124 -4.18 -7.08 10.94
CA HIS A 124 -4.60 -7.01 12.34
C HIS A 124 -4.80 -5.59 12.87
N MET A 125 -4.69 -4.57 12.00
CA MET A 125 -4.74 -3.14 12.38
C MET A 125 -3.76 -2.77 13.52
N ASN A 126 -2.61 -3.46 13.56
CA ASN A 126 -1.52 -3.19 14.49
C ASN A 126 -0.55 -2.16 13.89
N ILE A 127 -1.10 -0.99 13.57
CA ILE A 127 -0.37 0.14 12.99
C ILE A 127 -0.62 1.36 13.86
N LYS A 128 0.46 2.03 14.26
CA LYS A 128 0.37 3.28 15.03
C LYS A 128 1.10 4.39 14.28
N CYS A 129 0.39 5.47 13.98
CA CYS A 129 0.99 6.66 13.39
C CYS A 129 1.46 7.59 14.50
N GLU A 130 2.77 7.83 14.56
CA GLU A 130 3.38 8.78 15.48
C GLU A 130 3.83 10.04 14.73
N LYS A 131 4.43 11.00 15.44
CA LYS A 131 4.72 12.32 14.86
C LYS A 131 5.67 12.24 13.65
N THR A 132 6.63 11.33 13.68
CA THR A 132 7.70 11.24 12.66
C THR A 132 7.79 9.87 11.99
N VAL A 133 7.14 8.86 12.57
CA VAL A 133 7.24 7.47 12.14
C VAL A 133 5.87 6.79 12.18
N VAL A 134 5.79 5.67 11.48
CA VAL A 134 4.70 4.71 11.54
C VAL A 134 5.27 3.41 12.11
N VAL A 135 4.63 2.92 13.16
CA VAL A 135 5.02 1.70 13.85
C VAL A 135 4.16 0.55 13.34
N PHE A 136 4.81 -0.53 12.91
CA PHE A 136 4.15 -1.77 12.51
C PHE A 136 4.48 -2.87 13.52
N GLU A 137 3.45 -3.53 14.03
CA GLU A 137 3.61 -4.65 14.97
C GLU A 137 2.96 -5.92 14.40
N ASP A 138 3.78 -6.95 14.19
CA ASP A 138 3.32 -8.29 13.81
C ASP A 138 3.58 -9.24 14.97
N LYS A 139 2.50 -9.83 15.50
CA LYS A 139 2.56 -10.73 16.64
C LYS A 139 1.77 -12.00 16.34
N ASN A 140 2.44 -13.14 16.48
CA ASN A 140 1.79 -14.44 16.56
C ASN A 140 1.77 -14.93 18.03
N LYS A 141 1.25 -16.14 18.29
CA LYS A 141 1.14 -16.67 19.67
C LYS A 141 2.48 -16.77 20.42
N LYS A 142 3.62 -16.85 19.71
CA LYS A 142 4.95 -17.14 20.27
C LYS A 142 6.00 -16.09 19.92
N GLU A 143 5.80 -15.34 18.85
CA GLU A 143 6.80 -14.48 18.24
C GLU A 143 6.25 -13.08 18.00
N ASN A 144 7.13 -12.09 18.00
CA ASN A 144 6.80 -10.68 17.84
C ASN A 144 7.84 -10.00 16.94
N PHE A 145 7.37 -9.12 16.08
CA PHE A 145 8.14 -8.24 15.23
C PHE A 145 7.60 -6.81 15.38
N LYS A 146 8.51 -5.85 15.54
CA LYS A 146 8.21 -4.43 15.63
C LYS A 146 9.23 -3.64 14.82
N ILE A 147 8.74 -2.76 13.96
CA ILE A 147 9.55 -1.88 13.13
C ILE A 147 8.96 -0.47 13.14
N GLU A 148 9.84 0.52 13.17
CA GLU A 148 9.51 1.92 12.96
C GLU A 148 9.95 2.34 11.56
N VAL A 149 9.04 3.00 10.84
CA VAL A 149 9.24 3.42 9.46
C VAL A 149 8.94 4.90 9.37
N SER A 150 9.93 5.73 9.01
CA SER A 150 9.67 7.15 8.76
C SER A 150 8.63 7.34 7.64
N TYR A 151 7.89 8.45 7.65
CA TYR A 151 6.95 8.75 6.55
C TYR A 151 7.63 8.80 5.17
N LYS A 152 8.90 9.23 5.12
CA LYS A 152 9.70 9.21 3.89
C LYS A 152 9.93 7.78 3.41
N ALA A 153 10.43 6.89 4.27
CA ALA A 153 10.62 5.49 3.94
C ALA A 153 9.29 4.80 3.57
N LEU A 154 8.20 5.13 4.26
CA LEU A 154 6.87 4.61 3.92
C LEU A 154 6.45 5.01 2.50
N GLY A 155 6.70 6.27 2.10
CA GLY A 155 6.48 6.71 0.72
C GLY A 155 7.31 5.91 -0.30
N GLU A 156 8.57 5.62 0.01
CA GLU A 156 9.44 4.79 -0.84
C GLU A 156 8.89 3.34 -0.95
N ILE A 157 8.45 2.76 0.17
CA ILE A 157 7.83 1.41 0.22
C ILE A 157 6.57 1.37 -0.65
N VAL A 158 5.67 2.34 -0.50
CA VAL A 158 4.46 2.48 -1.33
C VAL A 158 4.85 2.62 -2.81
N GLY A 159 5.92 3.37 -3.11
CA GLY A 159 6.48 3.51 -4.45
C GLY A 159 6.96 2.18 -5.06
N PHE A 160 7.60 1.31 -4.27
CA PHE A 160 8.02 -0.01 -4.74
C PHE A 160 6.82 -0.87 -5.15
N PHE A 161 5.77 -0.91 -4.33
CA PHE A 161 4.54 -1.64 -4.67
C PHE A 161 3.83 -1.01 -5.86
N TYR A 162 3.72 0.32 -5.92
CA TYR A 162 3.13 1.03 -7.05
C TYR A 162 3.81 0.64 -8.37
N LYS A 163 5.15 0.66 -8.41
CA LYS A 163 5.91 0.29 -9.60
C LYS A 163 5.62 -1.14 -10.03
N PHE A 164 5.62 -2.09 -9.09
CA PHE A 164 5.28 -3.48 -9.39
C PHE A 164 3.87 -3.63 -9.97
N TYR A 165 2.87 -2.97 -9.39
CA TYR A 165 1.51 -3.00 -9.92
C TYR A 165 1.39 -2.36 -11.29
N ALA A 166 2.11 -1.26 -11.54
CA ALA A 166 2.12 -0.59 -12.84
C ALA A 166 2.70 -1.50 -13.93
N GLU A 167 3.85 -2.12 -13.67
CA GLU A 167 4.48 -3.08 -14.59
C GLU A 167 3.55 -4.26 -14.89
N LEU A 168 2.89 -4.80 -13.86
CA LEU A 168 1.96 -5.90 -14.01
C LEU A 168 0.73 -5.54 -14.86
N ILE A 169 0.21 -4.31 -14.73
CA ILE A 169 -0.90 -3.85 -15.56
C ILE A 169 -0.47 -3.64 -17.02
N GLU A 170 0.77 -3.18 -17.27
CA GLU A 170 1.30 -3.12 -18.64
C GLU A 170 1.41 -4.53 -19.26
N GLU A 171 1.85 -5.55 -18.50
CA GLU A 171 1.80 -6.95 -18.96
C GLU A 171 0.39 -7.38 -19.37
N TYR A 172 -0.62 -7.00 -18.58
CA TYR A 172 -2.02 -7.31 -18.90
C TYR A 172 -2.48 -6.58 -20.17
N LYS A 173 -2.16 -5.29 -20.32
CA LYS A 173 -2.52 -4.54 -21.54
C LYS A 173 -1.95 -5.22 -22.79
N GLU A 174 -0.68 -5.60 -22.78
CA GLU A 174 -0.04 -6.26 -23.92
C GLU A 174 -0.61 -7.66 -24.19
N LYS A 175 -0.91 -8.44 -23.14
CA LYS A 175 -1.57 -9.75 -23.26
C LYS A 175 -2.91 -9.67 -24.00
N TYR A 176 -3.68 -8.60 -23.81
CA TYR A 176 -5.01 -8.44 -24.41
C TYR A 176 -5.00 -7.61 -25.71
N LYS A 177 -3.96 -6.82 -25.95
CA LYS A 177 -3.73 -6.13 -27.23
C LYS A 177 -3.37 -7.11 -28.35
N ASN A 178 -2.58 -8.14 -28.05
CA ASN A 178 -2.21 -9.20 -29.00
C ASN A 178 -3.34 -10.22 -29.29
N LYS A 179 -4.55 -10.00 -28.74
CA LYS A 179 -5.74 -10.84 -28.95
C LYS A 179 -6.84 -10.16 -29.77
N GLN A 180 -6.62 -8.92 -30.20
CA GLN A 180 -7.50 -8.14 -31.07
C GLN A 180 -6.93 -8.13 -32.49
#